data_AF-A0A1G2BNT9-F1
#
_entry.id   AF-A0A1G2BNT9-F1
#
_cell.length_a   1.000
_cell.length_b   1.000
_cell.length_c   1.000
_cell.angle_alpha   90.00
_cell.angle_beta   90.00
_cell.angle_gamma   90.00
#
_symmetry.space_group_name_H-M   'P 1'
#
loop_
_entity.id
_entity.type
_entity.pdbx_description
1 polymer ?
#
loop_
_entity_poly.entity_id
_entity_poly.type
_entity_poly.pdbx_seq_one_letter_code
_entity_poly.pdbx_strand_id
1 'polypeptide(L)' 'AGSMMGWFGGGIMMIVFWVLLIALIVWVVREVGDKHPHSGSQAINILKERYAKGEINKEEFESKKKDIES' A
#
# COMPACT_ATOMS: atom_id res chain seq x y z
N ALA A 1 46.02 -18.19 -13.99
CA ALA A 1 45.18 -17.40 -13.07
C ALA A 1 43.92 -16.97 -13.81
N GLY A 2 42.76 -17.56 -13.55
CA GLY A 2 41.60 -17.36 -14.45
C GLY A 2 40.24 -17.76 -13.90
N SER A 3 40.04 -17.76 -12.57
CA SER A 3 38.76 -18.16 -11.96
C SER A 3 38.16 -17.14 -10.98
N MET A 4 38.86 -16.05 -10.63
CA MET A 4 38.30 -15.00 -9.76
C MET A 4 37.41 -13.99 -10.49
N MET A 5 37.59 -13.81 -11.80
CA MET A 5 36.81 -12.82 -12.57
C MET A 5 35.38 -13.28 -12.89
N GLY A 6 35.13 -14.60 -12.91
CA GLY A 6 33.80 -15.17 -13.17
C GLY A 6 32.86 -15.07 -11.97
N TRP A 7 33.38 -15.22 -10.74
CA TRP A 7 32.58 -15.12 -9.52
C TRP A 7 32.17 -13.67 -9.23
N PHE A 8 33.10 -12.73 -9.41
CA PHE A 8 32.82 -11.30 -9.26
C PHE A 8 31.94 -10.76 -10.39
N GLY A 9 32.13 -11.20 -11.64
CA GLY A 9 31.33 -10.71 -12.77
C GLY A 9 29.91 -11.29 -12.82
N GLY A 10 29.74 -12.61 -12.62
CA GLY A 10 28.44 -13.28 -12.74
C GLY A 10 27.59 -13.23 -11.47
N GLY A 11 28.21 -13.41 -10.30
CA GLY A 11 27.50 -13.42 -9.03
C GLY A 11 26.98 -12.05 -8.61
N ILE A 12 27.78 -11.00 -8.81
CA ILE A 12 27.36 -9.63 -8.48
C ILE A 12 26.24 -9.17 -9.41
N MET A 13 26.33 -9.47 -10.71
CA MET A 13 25.25 -9.13 -11.65
C MET A 13 23.92 -9.80 -11.29
N MET A 14 23.96 -11.03 -10.78
CA MET A 14 22.76 -11.71 -10.28
C MET A 14 22.16 -10.99 -9.07
N ILE A 15 22.99 -10.60 -8.08
CA ILE A 15 22.53 -9.88 -6.90
C ILE A 15 21.96 -8.51 -7.28
N VAL A 16 22.65 -7.76 -8.15
CA VAL A 16 22.18 -6.46 -8.63
C VAL A 16 20.84 -6.59 -9.34
N PHE A 17 20.67 -7.62 -10.16
CA PHE A 17 19.39 -7.92 -10.82
C PHE A 17 18.25 -8.14 -9.81
N TRP A 18 18.48 -8.95 -8.77
CA TRP A 18 17.48 -9.18 -7.72
C TRP A 18 17.16 -7.92 -6.91
N VAL A 19 18.17 -7.11 -6.58
CA VAL A 19 17.98 -5.82 -5.88
C VAL A 19 17.14 -4.88 -6.74
N LEU A 20 17.43 -4.77 -8.04
CA LEU A 20 16.62 -3.98 -8.97
C LEU A 20 15.20 -4.50 -9.10
N LEU A 21 15.01 -5.82 -9.19
CA LEU A 21 13.69 -6.44 -9.25
C LEU A 21 12.86 -6.10 -8.01
N ILE A 22 13.44 -6.26 -6.81
CA ILE A 22 12.78 -5.93 -5.54
C ILE A 22 12.49 -4.44 -5.46
N ALA A 23 13.44 -3.58 -5.83
CA ALA A 23 13.23 -2.14 -5.83
C ALA A 23 12.08 -1.73 -6.76
N LEU A 24 11.96 -2.36 -7.94
CA LEU A 24 10.87 -2.13 -8.88
C LEU A 24 9.54 -2.59 -8.29
N ILE A 25 9.48 -3.78 -7.68
CA ILE A 25 8.28 -4.26 -6.99
C ILE A 25 7.88 -3.30 -5.87
N VAL A 26 8.82 -2.88 -5.02
CA VAL A 26 8.54 -1.94 -3.92
C VAL A 26 8.08 -0.59 -4.45
N TRP A 27 8.65 -0.08 -5.53
CA TRP A 27 8.24 1.17 -6.17
C TRP A 27 6.81 1.08 -6.70
N VAL A 28 6.47 0.01 -7.43
CA VAL A 28 5.11 -0.24 -7.92
C VAL A 28 4.12 -0.41 -6.77
N VAL A 29 4.48 -1.18 -5.73
CA VAL A 29 3.63 -1.37 -4.55
C VAL A 29 3.47 -0.08 -3.75
N ARG A 30 4.45 0.82 -3.71
CA ARG A 30 4.28 2.15 -3.10
C ARG A 30 3.34 3.04 -3.91
N GLU A 31 3.56 3.13 -5.22
CA GLU A 31 2.73 3.95 -6.12
C GLU A 31 1.27 3.45 -6.17
N VAL A 32 1.07 2.13 -6.15
CA VAL A 32 -0.27 1.51 -6.13
C VAL A 32 -0.83 1.44 -4.70
N GLY A 33 0.03 1.31 -3.69
CA GLY A 33 -0.32 1.15 -2.28
C GLY A 33 -0.58 2.46 -1.54
N ASP A 34 -0.21 3.62 -2.09
CA ASP A 34 -0.67 4.94 -1.62
C ASP A 34 -2.17 5.16 -1.88
N LYS A 35 -2.82 4.23 -2.61
CA LYS A 35 -4.29 4.08 -2.63
C LYS A 35 -4.82 3.13 -1.57
N HIS A 36 -4.06 2.83 -0.51
CA HIS A 36 -4.68 2.41 0.73
C HIS A 36 -5.06 3.70 1.47
N PRO A 37 -6.33 4.15 1.43
CA PRO A 37 -6.74 5.14 2.38
C PRO A 37 -6.50 4.47 3.73
N HIS A 38 -5.87 5.20 4.64
CA HIS A 38 -5.79 4.81 6.04
C HIS A 38 -7.11 4.15 6.42
N SER A 39 -7.10 3.00 7.08
CA SER A 39 -8.31 2.22 7.41
C SER A 39 -9.47 3.08 7.95
N GLY A 40 -9.17 4.20 8.61
CA GLY A 40 -10.15 5.24 9.00
C GLY A 40 -10.86 5.94 7.83
N SER A 41 -10.17 6.27 6.73
CA SER A 41 -10.76 6.92 5.55
C SER A 41 -11.68 5.98 4.74
N GLN A 42 -11.38 4.69 4.64
CA GLN A 42 -12.30 3.74 3.99
C GLN A 42 -13.59 3.57 4.80
N ALA A 43 -13.49 3.45 6.13
CA ALA A 43 -14.66 3.29 6.98
C ALA A 43 -15.56 4.55 6.96
N ILE A 44 -14.96 5.74 6.95
CA ILE A 44 -15.69 7.01 6.78
C ILE A 44 -16.36 7.12 5.40
N ASN A 45 -15.68 6.69 4.33
CA ASN A 45 -16.26 6.71 2.98
C ASN A 45 -17.47 5.76 2.85
N ILE A 46 -17.38 4.56 3.43
CA ILE A 46 -18.49 3.60 3.46
C ILE A 46 -19.68 4.16 4.26
N LEU A 47 -19.42 4.83 5.40
CA LEU A 47 -20.46 5.50 6.18
C LEU A 47 -21.15 6.61 5.37
N LYS A 48 -20.36 7.44 4.68
CA LYS A 48 -20.87 8.56 3.87
C LYS A 48 -21.75 8.07 2.72
N GLU A 49 -21.38 6.96 2.08
CA GLU A 49 -22.18 6.35 1.00
C GLU A 49 -23.55 5.87 1.50
N ARG A 50 -23.62 5.23 2.68
CA ARG A 50 -24.89 4.79 3.28
C ARG A 50 -25.76 5.94 3.75
N TYR A 51 -25.15 7.00 4.26
CA TYR A 51 -25.87 8.23 4.61
C TYR A 51 -26.49 8.88 3.36
N ALA A 52 -25.75 8.93 2.25
CA ALA A 52 -26.25 9.44 0.97
C ALA A 52 -27.39 8.57 0.39
N LYS A 53 -27.35 7.26 0.63
CA LYS A 53 -28.44 6.33 0.29
C LYS A 53 -29.65 6.46 1.24
N GLY A 54 -29.52 7.19 2.34
CA GLY A 54 -30.57 7.33 3.36
C GLY A 54 -30.77 6.08 4.22
N GLU A 55 -29.83 5.13 4.18
CA GLU A 55 -29.88 3.88 4.97
C GLU A 55 -29.57 4.11 6.45
N ILE A 56 -28.88 5.20 6.77
CA ILE A 56 -28.50 5.60 8.14
C ILE A 56 -28.90 7.04 8.41
N ASN A 57 -29.31 7.34 9.64
CA ASN A 57 -29.65 8.70 10.06
C ASN A 57 -28.39 9.51 10.42
N LYS A 58 -28.50 10.84 10.43
CA LYS A 58 -27.42 11.78 10.78
C LYS A 58 -26.82 11.48 12.17
N GLU A 59 -27.67 11.14 13.14
CA GLU A 59 -27.22 10.79 14.50
C GLU A 59 -26.33 9.55 14.53
N GLU A 60 -26.69 8.50 13.77
CA GLU A 60 -25.89 7.28 13.67
C GLU A 60 -24.58 7.52 12.91
N PHE A 61 -24.60 8.38 11.90
CA PHE A 61 -23.40 8.78 11.15
C PHE A 61 -22.41 9.54 12.05
N GLU A 62 -22.88 10.50 12.84
CA GLU A 62 -22.03 11.30 13.73
C GLU A 62 -21.42 10.46 14.86
N SER A 63 -22.18 9.53 15.43
CA SER A 63 -21.70 8.58 16.43
C SER A 63 -20.57 7.70 15.89
N LYS A 64 -20.80 7.04 14.75
CA LYS A 64 -19.81 6.16 14.13
C LYS A 64 -18.59 6.91 13.59
N LYS A 65 -18.75 8.16 13.14
CA LYS A 65 -17.62 9.00 12.73
C LYS A 65 -16.70 9.29 13.91
N LYS A 66 -17.24 9.65 15.08
CA LYS A 66 -16.44 9.90 16.29
C LYS A 66 -15.68 8.65 16.75
N ASP A 67 -16.30 7.49 16.66
CA ASP A 67 -15.68 6.21 17.06
C ASP A 67 -14.51 5.80 16.14
N ILE A 68 -14.54 6.20 14.86
CA ILE A 68 -13.50 5.86 13.86
C ILE A 68 -12.37 6.89 13.83
N GLU A 69 -12.67 8.14 14.22
CA GLU A 69 -11.71 9.25 14.28
C GLU A 69 -10.97 9.32 15.63
N SER A 70 -11.36 8.47 16.60
CA SER A 70 -10.69 8.28 17.91
C SER A 70 -9.64 7.17 17.84
#